data_AF-C5KES5-F1
#
_entry.id   AF-C5KES5-F1
#
_cell.length_a   1.000
_cell.length_b   1.000
_cell.length_c   1.000
_cell.angle_alpha   90.00
_cell.angle_beta   90.00
_cell.angle_gamma   90.00
#
_symmetry.space_group_name_H-M   'P 1'
#
loop_
_entity.id
_entity.type
_entity.pdbx_description
1 polymer ?
#
loop_
_entity_poly.entity_id
_entity_poly.type
_entity_poly.pdbx_seq_one_letter_code
_entity_poly.pdbx_strand_id
1 'polypeptide(L)'
;IGAGATARVFKCKRQKDGRVFAVKCLFVQRARLSEEFDRELDALHKEIGILSRLKHRNIVALHDVVETQTAVYIVMEYVGGGELFDYVVDNDNFNNENVIRFVFCQVVDALLYLHVNGVIHRDLKPENILVSSITTSVPSGYQEVPGDMPVYPVVKLADFGLSKAVQNASSLAMTWVGTPQYWAPEVIKAQEDNVGYDGRADNWSLGVLLYVML
;
A
#
# COMPACT_ATOMS: atom_id res chain seq x y z
N ILE A 1 -5.88 -12.44 -7.83
CA ILE A 1 -5.77 -12.30 -6.37
C ILE A 1 -6.39 -11.01 -5.87
N GLY A 2 -6.50 -9.98 -6.71
CA GLY A 2 -7.40 -8.84 -6.49
C GLY A 2 -7.83 -8.25 -7.83
N ALA A 3 -8.94 -7.52 -7.83
CA ALA A 3 -9.38 -6.69 -8.95
C ALA A 3 -9.59 -5.28 -8.41
N GLY A 4 -8.72 -4.34 -8.80
CA GLY A 4 -8.95 -2.91 -8.55
C GLY A 4 -9.86 -2.32 -9.63
N ALA A 5 -10.22 -1.05 -9.46
CA ALA A 5 -11.09 -0.32 -10.39
C ALA A 5 -10.56 -0.28 -11.84
N THR A 6 -9.23 -0.30 -12.03
CA THR A 6 -8.58 -0.12 -13.35
C THR A 6 -7.52 -1.19 -13.69
N ALA A 7 -7.10 -2.02 -12.73
CA ALA A 7 -6.04 -3.01 -12.94
C ALA A 7 -6.36 -4.36 -12.29
N ARG A 8 -5.98 -5.45 -12.97
CA ARG A 8 -6.12 -6.82 -12.45
C ARG A 8 -4.79 -7.29 -11.89
N VAL A 9 -4.82 -7.87 -10.69
CA VAL A 9 -3.64 -8.42 -10.03
C VAL A 9 -3.70 -9.94 -10.04
N PHE A 10 -2.71 -10.57 -10.66
CA PHE A 10 -2.59 -12.02 -10.80
C PHE A 10 -1.46 -12.57 -9.94
N LYS A 11 -1.63 -13.78 -9.41
CA LYS A 11 -0.53 -14.56 -8.85
C LYS A 11 0.17 -15.26 -10.00
N CYS A 12 1.49 -15.14 -10.11
CA CYS A 12 2.26 -15.83 -11.13
C CYS A 12 3.43 -16.61 -10.51
N LYS A 13 3.95 -17.56 -11.27
CA LYS A 13 5.12 -18.37 -10.90
C LYS A 13 6.18 -18.21 -11.97
N ARG A 14 7.38 -17.81 -11.58
CA ARG A 14 8.50 -17.64 -12.47
C ARG A 14 9.07 -19.00 -12.86
N GLN A 15 9.17 -19.27 -14.16
CA GLN A 15 9.55 -20.60 -14.66
C GLN A 15 10.97 -21.02 -14.28
N LYS A 16 11.93 -20.08 -14.24
CA LYS A 16 13.35 -20.42 -14.00
C LYS A 16 13.65 -20.99 -12.61
N ASP A 17 12.89 -20.60 -11.59
CA ASP A 17 13.19 -20.95 -10.19
C ASP A 17 11.95 -21.22 -9.33
N GLY A 18 10.76 -21.20 -9.94
CA GLY A 18 9.51 -21.46 -9.26
C GLY A 18 9.06 -20.40 -8.25
N ARG A 19 9.75 -19.25 -8.15
CA ARG A 19 9.36 -18.18 -7.22
C ARG A 19 8.02 -17.58 -7.62
N VAL A 20 7.22 -17.24 -6.61
CA VAL A 20 5.87 -16.70 -6.78
C VAL A 20 5.89 -15.18 -6.69
N PHE A 21 5.12 -14.51 -7.54
CA PHE A 21 5.01 -13.05 -7.62
C PHE A 21 3.55 -12.61 -7.78
N ALA A 22 3.29 -11.36 -7.44
CA ALA A 22 2.05 -10.66 -7.80
C ALA A 22 2.31 -9.82 -9.06
N VAL A 23 1.40 -9.84 -10.02
CA VAL A 23 1.54 -9.09 -11.28
C VAL A 23 0.31 -8.22 -11.49
N LYS A 24 0.49 -6.90 -11.43
CA LYS A 24 -0.52 -5.91 -11.82
C LYS A 24 -0.40 -5.68 -13.33
N CYS A 25 -1.50 -5.78 -14.05
CA CYS A 25 -1.51 -5.69 -15.52
C CYS A 25 -2.49 -4.61 -16.01
N LEU A 26 -2.02 -3.76 -16.92
CA LEU A 26 -2.84 -2.83 -17.70
C LEU A 26 -2.81 -3.24 -19.17
N PHE A 27 -3.97 -3.52 -19.77
CA PHE A 27 -4.06 -3.99 -21.17
C PHE A 27 -4.27 -2.82 -22.14
N VAL A 28 -3.20 -2.43 -22.83
CA VAL A 28 -3.13 -1.33 -23.81
C VAL A 28 -4.05 -1.55 -25.01
N GLN A 29 -4.25 -2.79 -25.48
CA GLN A 29 -5.05 -3.06 -26.68
C GLN A 29 -6.55 -2.73 -26.54
N ARG A 30 -7.09 -2.63 -25.32
CA ARG A 30 -8.51 -2.37 -25.10
C ARG A 30 -8.88 -0.88 -25.11
N ALA A 31 -7.89 0.01 -25.13
CA ALA A 31 -8.10 1.40 -24.70
C ALA A 31 -7.37 2.46 -25.56
N ARG A 32 -6.85 2.08 -26.73
CA ARG A 32 -5.97 2.93 -27.58
C ARG A 32 -6.59 4.22 -28.18
N LEU A 33 -7.74 4.70 -27.71
CA LEU A 33 -8.43 5.86 -28.28
C LEU A 33 -9.13 6.78 -27.25
N SER A 34 -8.87 6.65 -25.94
CA SER A 34 -9.50 7.53 -24.93
C SER A 34 -8.49 8.32 -24.11
N GLU A 35 -8.80 9.58 -23.78
CA GLU A 35 -8.02 10.39 -22.82
C GLU A 35 -7.90 9.71 -21.45
N GLU A 36 -8.86 8.86 -21.11
CA GLU A 36 -8.85 8.06 -19.89
C GLU A 36 -7.68 7.07 -19.87
N PHE A 37 -7.36 6.47 -21.01
CA PHE A 37 -6.24 5.55 -21.13
C PHE A 37 -4.89 6.23 -20.89
N ASP A 38 -4.69 7.42 -21.47
CA ASP A 38 -3.45 8.18 -21.26
C ASP A 38 -3.26 8.53 -19.79
N ARG A 39 -4.35 8.88 -19.09
CA ARG A 39 -4.33 9.14 -17.63
C ARG A 39 -4.00 7.89 -16.83
N GLU A 40 -4.54 6.73 -17.19
CA GLU A 40 -4.22 5.45 -16.54
C GLU A 40 -2.76 5.04 -16.75
N LEU A 41 -2.24 5.21 -17.97
CA LEU A 41 -0.86 4.91 -18.30
C LEU A 41 0.11 5.84 -17.55
N ASP A 42 -0.22 7.13 -17.45
CA ASP A 42 0.53 8.10 -16.65
C ASP A 42 0.51 7.76 -15.16
N ALA A 43 -0.65 7.33 -14.64
CA ALA A 43 -0.77 6.88 -13.25
C ALA A 43 0.10 5.64 -13.00
N LEU A 44 0.11 4.68 -13.93
CA LEU A 44 0.92 3.48 -13.86
C LEU A 44 2.42 3.80 -13.87
N HIS A 45 2.88 4.69 -14.75
CA HIS A 45 4.28 5.12 -14.79
C HIS A 45 4.70 5.85 -13.51
N LYS A 46 3.80 6.65 -12.91
CA LYS A 46 4.04 7.29 -11.60
C LYS A 46 4.18 6.24 -10.50
N GLU A 47 3.30 5.24 -10.47
CA GLU A 47 3.36 4.14 -9.51
C GLU A 47 4.68 3.36 -9.64
N ILE A 48 5.11 3.02 -10.85
CA ILE A 48 6.42 2.38 -11.12
C ILE A 48 7.57 3.28 -10.63
N GLY A 49 7.51 4.58 -10.93
CA GLY A 49 8.51 5.55 -10.52
C GLY A 49 8.65 5.68 -9.00
N ILE A 50 7.54 5.58 -8.27
CA ILE A 50 7.52 5.54 -6.81
C ILE A 50 8.10 4.21 -6.32
N LEU A 51 7.49 3.09 -6.71
CA LEU A 51 7.84 1.75 -6.22
C LEU A 51 9.31 1.37 -6.50
N SER A 52 9.88 1.78 -7.63
CA SER A 52 11.27 1.49 -7.99
C SER A 52 12.31 2.08 -7.03
N ARG A 53 11.93 3.10 -6.25
CA ARG A 53 12.81 3.81 -5.30
C ARG A 53 12.61 3.34 -3.86
N LEU A 54 11.54 2.60 -3.57
CA LEU A 54 11.20 2.16 -2.23
C LEU A 54 11.86 0.83 -1.90
N LYS A 55 12.59 0.79 -0.78
CA LYS A 55 13.21 -0.43 -0.23
C LYS A 55 12.99 -0.45 1.27
N HIS A 56 11.90 -1.08 1.68
CA HIS A 56 11.53 -1.20 3.09
C HIS A 56 10.95 -2.58 3.37
N ARG A 57 11.25 -3.14 4.54
CA ARG A 57 10.80 -4.49 4.93
C ARG A 57 9.27 -4.61 5.00
N ASN A 58 8.60 -3.55 5.45
CA ASN A 58 7.16 -3.45 5.60
C ASN A 58 6.49 -2.77 4.39
N ILE A 59 7.13 -2.74 3.22
CA ILE A 59 6.55 -2.28 1.95
C ILE A 59 6.72 -3.39 0.91
N VAL A 60 5.71 -3.60 0.07
CA VAL A 60 5.79 -4.54 -1.07
C VAL A 60 6.87 -4.10 -2.06
N ALA A 61 7.80 -5.00 -2.37
CA ALA A 61 8.88 -4.69 -3.30
C ALA A 61 8.47 -4.80 -4.77
N LEU A 62 8.91 -3.85 -5.60
CA LEU A 62 8.93 -4.01 -7.05
C LEU A 62 10.08 -4.94 -7.44
N HIS A 63 9.77 -5.98 -8.22
CA HIS A 63 10.75 -6.91 -8.73
C HIS A 63 11.11 -6.62 -10.20
N ASP A 64 10.12 -6.36 -11.06
CA ASP A 64 10.36 -6.15 -12.49
C ASP A 64 9.22 -5.34 -13.14
N VAL A 65 9.50 -4.78 -14.30
CA VAL A 65 8.50 -4.15 -15.17
C VAL A 65 8.66 -4.70 -16.57
N VAL A 66 7.60 -5.30 -17.10
CA VAL A 66 7.59 -5.86 -18.46
C VAL A 66 6.60 -5.07 -19.28
N GLU A 67 7.09 -4.39 -20.31
CA GLU A 67 6.26 -3.70 -21.29
C GLU A 67 6.18 -4.53 -22.58
N THR A 68 4.98 -4.66 -23.11
CA THR A 68 4.70 -5.32 -24.38
C THR A 68 3.87 -4.39 -25.26
N GLN A 69 3.72 -4.74 -26.54
CA GLN A 69 2.88 -3.95 -27.46
C GLN A 69 1.41 -3.83 -26.98
N THR A 70 0.97 -4.72 -26.09
CA THR A 70 -0.45 -4.89 -25.75
C THR A 70 -0.75 -4.71 -24.28
N ALA A 71 0.27 -4.63 -23.42
CA ALA A 71 0.12 -4.57 -21.97
C ALA A 71 1.40 -4.11 -21.26
N VAL A 72 1.23 -3.48 -20.11
CA VAL A 72 2.29 -3.22 -19.13
C VAL A 72 2.04 -4.09 -17.90
N TYR A 73 3.09 -4.79 -17.46
CA TYR A 73 3.07 -5.71 -16.32
C TYR A 73 4.03 -5.22 -15.23
N ILE A 74 3.50 -4.97 -14.05
CA ILE A 74 4.29 -4.64 -12.85
C ILE A 74 4.43 -5.91 -12.01
N VAL A 75 5.63 -6.46 -11.94
CA VAL A 75 5.95 -7.67 -11.19
C VAL A 75 6.40 -7.26 -9.79
N MET A 76 5.65 -7.67 -8.77
CA MET A 76 5.83 -7.30 -7.38
C MET A 76 6.02 -8.54 -6.50
N GLU A 77 6.56 -8.33 -5.31
CA GLU A 77 6.56 -9.31 -4.23
C GLU A 77 5.14 -9.85 -4.00
N TYR A 78 5.00 -11.18 -3.95
CA TYR A 78 3.74 -11.81 -3.56
C TYR A 78 3.68 -11.93 -2.04
N VAL A 79 2.65 -11.31 -1.45
CA VAL A 79 2.35 -11.41 -0.01
C VAL A 79 1.15 -12.35 0.15
N GLY A 80 1.39 -13.52 0.74
CA GLY A 80 0.47 -14.66 0.67
C GLY A 80 -0.54 -14.80 1.81
N GLY A 81 -0.40 -14.02 2.89
CA GLY A 81 -1.24 -14.12 4.08
C GLY A 81 -2.56 -13.35 4.01
N GLY A 82 -2.90 -12.77 2.86
CA GLY A 82 -4.14 -12.02 2.66
C GLY A 82 -4.08 -10.60 3.22
N GLU A 83 -5.24 -9.97 3.30
CA GLU A 83 -5.43 -8.63 3.87
C GLU A 83 -5.42 -8.71 5.40
N LEU A 84 -4.90 -7.66 6.04
CA LEU A 84 -4.89 -7.57 7.50
C LEU A 84 -6.31 -7.67 8.06
N PHE A 85 -7.29 -7.05 7.38
CA PHE A 85 -8.67 -7.02 7.84
C PHE A 85 -9.32 -8.40 7.94
N ASP A 86 -9.11 -9.26 6.95
CA ASP A 86 -9.60 -10.65 7.00
C ASP A 86 -9.03 -11.37 8.23
N TYR A 87 -7.76 -11.07 8.57
CA TYR A 87 -7.15 -11.60 9.77
C TYR A 87 -7.74 -10.99 11.06
N VAL A 88 -8.12 -9.71 11.06
CA VAL A 88 -8.80 -9.03 12.19
C VAL A 88 -10.15 -9.70 12.49
N VAL A 89 -10.96 -9.96 11.46
CA VAL A 89 -12.32 -10.48 11.61
C VAL A 89 -12.31 -11.97 11.98
N ASP A 90 -11.41 -12.76 11.41
CA ASP A 90 -11.53 -14.22 11.49
C ASP A 90 -10.85 -14.87 12.70
N ASN A 91 -9.96 -14.18 13.43
CA ASN A 91 -9.05 -14.86 14.37
C ASN A 91 -9.15 -14.50 15.85
N ASP A 92 -9.99 -13.55 16.29
CA ASP A 92 -10.06 -13.03 17.69
C ASP A 92 -8.71 -12.56 18.31
N ASN A 93 -7.60 -12.71 17.59
CA ASN A 93 -6.25 -12.41 18.02
C ASN A 93 -5.98 -10.90 18.09
N PHE A 94 -6.79 -10.11 17.39
CA PHE A 94 -6.74 -8.65 17.45
C PHE A 94 -7.42 -8.07 18.69
N ASN A 95 -8.08 -8.89 19.52
CA ASN A 95 -8.49 -8.46 20.87
C ASN A 95 -7.30 -8.20 21.82
N ASN A 96 -6.07 -8.48 21.37
CA ASN A 96 -4.85 -8.22 22.12
C ASN A 96 -4.18 -6.93 21.65
N GLU A 97 -4.22 -5.90 22.49
CA GLU A 97 -3.60 -4.59 22.22
C GLU A 97 -2.09 -4.68 21.90
N ASN A 98 -1.37 -5.69 22.40
CA ASN A 98 0.05 -5.86 22.08
C ASN A 98 0.24 -6.31 20.62
N VAL A 99 -0.67 -7.13 20.08
CA VAL A 99 -0.67 -7.55 18.67
C VAL A 99 -0.99 -6.36 17.78
N ILE A 100 -2.00 -5.56 18.16
CA ILE A 100 -2.34 -4.31 17.46
C ILE A 100 -1.14 -3.37 17.47
N ARG A 101 -0.51 -3.14 18.63
CA ARG A 101 0.67 -2.29 18.77
C ARG A 101 1.80 -2.77 17.86
N PHE A 102 2.04 -4.08 17.81
CA PHE A 102 3.08 -4.67 16.96
C PHE A 102 2.84 -4.41 15.47
N VAL A 103 1.60 -4.54 15.00
CA VAL A 103 1.24 -4.22 13.61
C VAL A 103 1.28 -2.71 13.35
N PHE A 104 0.73 -1.92 14.26
CA PHE A 104 0.69 -0.46 14.13
C PHE A 104 2.08 0.14 14.03
N CYS A 105 3.04 -0.31 14.86
CA CYS A 105 4.44 0.12 14.76
C CYS A 105 5.06 -0.19 13.38
N GLN A 106 4.71 -1.31 12.76
CA GLN A 106 5.20 -1.65 11.42
C GLN A 106 4.65 -0.71 10.34
N VAL A 107 3.36 -0.37 10.44
CA VAL A 107 2.71 0.57 9.51
C VAL A 107 3.29 1.97 9.69
N VAL A 108 3.50 2.41 10.93
CA VAL A 108 4.17 3.69 11.26
C VAL A 108 5.57 3.74 10.67
N ASP A 109 6.38 2.69 10.84
CA ASP A 109 7.75 2.61 10.31
C ASP A 109 7.77 2.70 8.77
N ALA A 110 6.87 1.96 8.10
CA ALA A 110 6.71 2.04 6.65
C ALA A 110 6.28 3.45 6.19
N LEU A 111 5.33 4.07 6.88
CA LEU A 111 4.79 5.37 6.51
C LEU A 111 5.82 6.50 6.73
N LEU A 112 6.57 6.43 7.83
CA LEU A 112 7.70 7.32 8.09
C LEU A 112 8.74 7.21 6.97
N TYR A 113 9.08 5.99 6.56
CA TYR A 113 9.98 5.76 5.42
C TYR A 113 9.46 6.42 4.13
N LEU A 114 8.16 6.31 3.83
CA LEU A 114 7.56 6.98 2.67
C LEU A 114 7.71 8.49 2.75
N HIS A 115 7.34 9.09 3.89
CA HIS A 115 7.35 10.54 4.07
C HIS A 115 8.78 11.11 3.99
N VAL A 116 9.78 10.42 4.56
CA VAL A 116 11.20 10.81 4.45
C VAL A 116 11.69 10.74 3.01
N ASN A 117 11.16 9.82 2.19
CA ASN A 117 11.45 9.74 0.77
C ASN A 117 10.56 10.65 -0.10
N GLY A 118 9.81 11.57 0.52
CA GLY A 118 8.92 12.50 -0.17
C GLY A 118 7.78 11.81 -0.91
N VAL A 119 7.24 10.73 -0.36
CA VAL A 119 6.09 10.00 -0.92
C VAL A 119 4.93 10.06 0.07
N ILE A 120 3.74 10.38 -0.42
CA ILE A 120 2.48 10.31 0.32
C ILE A 120 1.68 9.13 -0.22
N HIS A 121 1.13 8.30 0.67
CA HIS A 121 0.39 7.08 0.29
C HIS A 121 -0.99 7.40 -0.29
N ARG A 122 -1.78 8.23 0.41
CA ARG A 122 -3.13 8.74 0.05
C ARG A 122 -4.28 7.74 0.02
N ASP A 123 -4.04 6.46 0.26
CA ASP A 123 -5.11 5.45 0.42
C ASP A 123 -4.74 4.43 1.51
N LEU A 124 -4.30 4.90 2.68
CA LEU A 124 -3.95 4.00 3.79
C LEU A 124 -5.24 3.45 4.42
N LYS A 125 -5.42 2.13 4.35
CA LYS A 125 -6.59 1.39 4.84
C LYS A 125 -6.24 -0.09 5.08
N PRO A 126 -7.06 -0.85 5.84
CA PRO A 126 -6.80 -2.26 6.14
C PRO A 126 -6.56 -3.14 4.90
N GLU A 127 -7.30 -2.91 3.81
CA GLU A 127 -7.22 -3.69 2.56
C GLU A 127 -5.85 -3.53 1.86
N ASN A 128 -5.17 -2.41 2.11
CA ASN A 128 -3.84 -2.12 1.56
C ASN A 128 -2.70 -2.60 2.48
N ILE A 129 -3.01 -3.25 3.60
CA ILE A 129 -2.02 -3.84 4.50
C ILE A 129 -2.12 -5.35 4.41
N LEU A 130 -1.07 -5.99 3.89
CA LEU A 130 -1.05 -7.42 3.64
C LEU A 130 -0.23 -8.16 4.70
N VAL A 131 -0.69 -9.34 5.13
CA VAL A 131 0.03 -10.17 6.08
C VAL A 131 1.06 -11.02 5.34
N SER A 132 2.34 -10.80 5.65
CA SER A 132 3.46 -11.54 5.05
C SER A 132 3.72 -12.87 5.74
N SER A 133 3.67 -12.88 7.07
CA SER A 133 3.86 -14.11 7.86
C SER A 133 3.30 -13.91 9.27
N ILE A 134 3.03 -15.00 9.96
CA ILE A 134 2.62 -15.01 11.35
C ILE A 134 3.50 -16.04 12.05
N THR A 135 4.14 -15.63 13.14
CA THR A 135 5.08 -16.47 13.89
C THR A 135 4.76 -16.42 15.39
N THR A 136 5.23 -17.38 16.17
CA THR A 136 5.03 -17.41 17.64
C THR A 136 6.23 -16.86 18.40
N SER A 137 7.26 -16.41 17.69
CA SER A 137 8.49 -15.86 18.23
C SER A 137 8.81 -14.54 17.53
N VAL A 138 9.49 -13.62 18.22
CA VAL A 138 9.87 -12.32 17.65
C VAL A 138 10.61 -12.51 16.31
N PRO A 139 10.06 -12.01 15.19
CA PRO A 139 10.72 -12.17 13.90
C PRO A 139 11.97 -11.28 13.81
N SER A 140 12.95 -11.73 13.03
CA SER A 140 14.23 -11.02 12.89
C SER A 140 14.05 -9.57 12.46
N GLY A 141 14.72 -8.65 13.15
CA GLY A 141 14.65 -7.21 12.93
C GLY A 141 13.45 -6.52 13.59
N TYR A 142 12.62 -7.25 14.35
CA TYR A 142 11.61 -6.65 15.23
C TYR A 142 12.05 -6.72 16.69
N GLN A 143 11.49 -5.85 17.51
CA GLN A 143 11.67 -5.87 18.95
C GLN A 143 10.53 -6.66 19.61
N GLU A 144 10.84 -7.30 20.73
CA GLU A 144 9.84 -7.90 21.58
C GLU A 144 8.91 -6.81 22.13
N VAL A 145 7.60 -7.07 22.11
CA VAL A 145 6.61 -6.21 22.75
C VAL A 145 6.37 -6.77 24.15
N PRO A 146 6.57 -5.99 25.23
CA PRO A 146 6.28 -6.45 26.57
C PRO A 146 4.81 -6.88 26.73
N GLY A 147 4.59 -7.99 27.43
CA GLY A 147 3.27 -8.56 27.69
C GLY A 147 2.97 -9.80 26.84
N ASP A 148 1.81 -10.40 27.08
CA ASP A 148 1.41 -11.61 26.37
C ASP A 148 1.14 -11.28 24.88
N MET A 149 1.91 -11.93 24.02
CA MET A 149 1.81 -11.88 22.56
C MET A 149 1.72 -13.31 22.04
N PRO A 150 0.53 -13.84 21.70
CA PRO A 150 0.40 -15.21 21.22
C PRO A 150 1.02 -15.39 19.83
N VAL A 151 1.08 -14.31 19.05
CA VAL A 151 1.57 -14.30 17.66
C VAL A 151 2.21 -12.97 17.30
N TYR A 152 3.09 -13.01 16.29
CA TYR A 152 3.78 -11.88 15.69
C TYR A 152 3.45 -11.82 14.19
N PRO A 153 2.38 -11.11 13.79
CA PRO A 153 2.06 -10.89 12.39
C PRO A 153 2.99 -9.84 11.77
N VAL A 154 3.71 -10.22 10.73
CA VAL A 154 4.54 -9.32 9.92
C VAL A 154 3.72 -8.81 8.75
N VAL A 155 3.61 -7.50 8.61
CA VAL A 155 2.75 -6.87 7.59
C VAL A 155 3.55 -6.11 6.54
N LYS A 156 2.95 -5.88 5.36
CA LYS A 156 3.52 -5.07 4.29
C LYS A 156 2.46 -4.15 3.71
N LEU A 157 2.80 -2.88 3.58
CA LEU A 157 1.98 -1.89 2.88
C LEU A 157 2.04 -2.15 1.36
N ALA A 158 0.88 -2.14 0.72
CA ALA A 158 0.66 -2.42 -0.69
C ALA A 158 -0.20 -1.31 -1.33
N ASP A 159 -0.35 -1.39 -2.65
CA ASP A 159 -1.11 -0.49 -3.52
C ASP A 159 -0.70 0.99 -3.50
N PHE A 160 0.24 1.32 -4.40
CA PHE A 160 0.77 2.67 -4.56
C PHE A 160 0.13 3.41 -5.75
N GLY A 161 -0.97 2.89 -6.31
CA GLY A 161 -1.63 3.45 -7.49
C GLY A 161 -2.17 4.87 -7.27
N LEU A 162 -2.46 5.22 -6.02
CA LEU A 162 -2.90 6.56 -5.62
C LEU A 162 -1.79 7.37 -4.94
N SER A 163 -0.58 6.83 -4.77
CA SER A 163 0.51 7.55 -4.12
C SER A 163 1.01 8.74 -4.95
N LYS A 164 1.65 9.71 -4.29
CA LYS A 164 2.21 10.89 -4.94
C LYS A 164 3.60 11.21 -4.38
N ALA A 165 4.54 11.47 -5.29
CA ALA A 165 5.82 12.07 -4.91
C ALA A 165 5.66 13.58 -4.70
N VAL A 166 6.01 14.05 -3.50
CA VAL A 166 5.96 15.46 -3.09
C VAL A 166 7.38 15.90 -2.76
N GLN A 167 8.03 16.54 -3.73
CA GLN A 167 9.42 16.98 -3.63
C GLN A 167 9.55 18.43 -3.11
N ASN A 168 8.52 19.28 -3.29
CA ASN A 168 8.50 20.70 -2.93
C ASN A 168 7.10 21.19 -2.50
N ALA A 169 6.99 22.38 -1.88
CA ALA A 169 5.70 22.98 -1.48
C ALA A 169 4.72 23.22 -2.66
N SER A 170 5.21 23.31 -3.90
CA SER A 170 4.39 23.38 -5.12
C SER A 170 3.84 22.02 -5.58
N SER A 171 4.22 20.93 -4.92
CA SER A 171 3.83 19.55 -5.28
C SER A 171 2.77 18.95 -4.35
N LEU A 172 2.15 19.76 -3.49
CA LEU A 172 1.04 19.35 -2.63
C LEU A 172 -0.07 18.66 -3.42
N ALA A 173 -0.77 17.73 -2.78
CA ALA A 173 -1.90 17.06 -3.39
C ALA A 173 -3.16 17.93 -3.31
N MET A 174 -3.93 17.98 -4.39
CA MET A 174 -5.14 18.80 -4.52
C MET A 174 -6.40 17.97 -4.85
N THR A 175 -6.21 16.67 -5.08
CA THR A 175 -7.21 15.77 -5.64
C THR A 175 -7.85 14.94 -4.54
N TRP A 176 -9.18 14.76 -4.61
CA TRP A 176 -9.90 13.75 -3.83
C TRP A 176 -9.60 12.36 -4.38
N VAL A 177 -8.75 11.61 -3.68
CA VAL A 177 -8.40 10.24 -4.02
C VAL A 177 -8.32 9.40 -2.75
N GLY A 178 -8.52 8.10 -2.89
CA GLY A 178 -8.53 7.16 -1.78
C GLY A 178 -9.94 6.85 -1.30
N THR A 179 -10.03 6.20 -0.16
CA THR A 179 -11.27 5.67 0.40
C THR A 179 -11.91 6.69 1.35
N PRO A 180 -13.13 7.22 1.07
CA PRO A 180 -13.68 8.39 1.77
C PRO A 180 -13.75 8.28 3.29
N GLN A 181 -13.96 7.07 3.82
CA GLN A 181 -14.01 6.79 5.26
C GLN A 181 -12.69 7.08 5.99
N TYR A 182 -11.57 7.16 5.26
CA TYR A 182 -10.23 7.39 5.80
C TYR A 182 -9.67 8.79 5.48
N TRP A 183 -10.47 9.67 4.88
CA TRP A 183 -10.01 11.00 4.46
C TRP A 183 -9.84 11.95 5.64
N ALA A 184 -8.71 12.67 5.62
CA ALA A 184 -8.47 13.78 6.53
C ALA A 184 -9.36 14.99 6.17
N PRO A 185 -9.73 15.83 7.15
CA PRO A 185 -10.56 17.01 6.91
C PRO A 185 -9.96 17.96 5.86
N GLU A 186 -8.64 18.11 5.83
CA GLU A 186 -7.93 18.92 4.84
C GLU A 186 -8.02 18.34 3.42
N VAL A 187 -8.15 17.01 3.25
CA VAL A 187 -8.35 16.40 1.93
C VAL A 187 -9.72 16.80 1.38
N ILE A 188 -10.75 16.81 2.23
CA ILE A 188 -12.11 17.23 1.87
C ILE A 188 -12.11 18.71 1.46
N LYS A 189 -11.45 19.56 2.24
CA LYS A 189 -11.37 21.01 2.01
C LYS A 189 -10.42 21.43 0.89
N ALA A 190 -9.54 20.54 0.41
CA ALA A 190 -8.46 20.90 -0.51
C ALA A 190 -8.94 21.57 -1.82
N GLN A 191 -10.10 21.14 -2.34
CA GLN A 191 -10.71 21.73 -3.52
C GLN A 191 -11.49 23.03 -3.22
N GLU A 192 -12.11 23.11 -2.04
CA GLU A 192 -12.91 24.28 -1.64
C GLU A 192 -12.02 25.48 -1.32
N ASP A 193 -10.90 25.24 -0.63
CA ASP A 193 -10.01 26.29 -0.13
C ASP A 193 -8.79 26.53 -1.04
N ASN A 194 -8.62 25.73 -2.11
CA ASN A 194 -7.42 25.70 -2.96
C ASN A 194 -6.12 25.54 -2.14
N VAL A 195 -6.18 24.79 -1.05
CA VAL A 195 -5.04 24.46 -0.17
C VAL A 195 -4.69 22.99 -0.36
N GLY A 196 -3.46 22.70 -0.78
CA GLY A 196 -3.02 21.32 -0.94
C GLY A 196 -2.67 20.63 0.38
N TYR A 197 -2.73 19.30 0.39
CA TYR A 197 -2.36 18.47 1.54
C TYR A 197 -1.02 17.76 1.33
N ASP A 198 -0.39 17.39 2.46
CA ASP A 198 0.91 16.72 2.55
C ASP A 198 0.78 15.36 3.28
N GLY A 199 1.91 14.77 3.70
CA GLY A 199 1.96 13.49 4.39
C GLY A 199 1.13 13.42 5.67
N ARG A 200 0.73 14.55 6.26
CA ARG A 200 -0.15 14.59 7.45
C ARG A 200 -1.52 13.97 7.19
N ALA A 201 -1.99 13.98 5.94
CA ALA A 201 -3.23 13.28 5.58
C ALA A 201 -3.12 11.77 5.83
N ASP A 202 -1.95 11.16 5.59
CA ASP A 202 -1.75 9.74 5.89
C ASP A 202 -1.76 9.49 7.41
N ASN A 203 -1.34 10.45 8.25
CA ASN A 203 -1.40 10.32 9.70
C ASN A 203 -2.84 10.29 10.22
N TRP A 204 -3.76 11.01 9.55
CA TRP A 204 -5.19 10.89 9.84
C TRP A 204 -5.69 9.49 9.51
N SER A 205 -5.42 9.00 8.29
CA SER A 205 -5.81 7.66 7.87
C SER A 205 -5.21 6.58 8.79
N LEU A 206 -3.99 6.80 9.28
CA LEU A 206 -3.34 5.95 10.29
C LEU A 206 -4.11 5.95 11.63
N GLY A 207 -4.64 7.09 12.07
CA GLY A 207 -5.50 7.18 13.25
C GLY A 207 -6.82 6.43 13.07
N VAL A 208 -7.46 6.56 11.91
CA VAL A 208 -8.67 5.80 11.56
C VAL A 208 -8.36 4.30 11.55
N LEU A 209 -7.24 3.88 10.96
CA LEU A 209 -6.79 2.50 10.96
C LEU A 209 -6.59 1.96 12.39
N LEU A 210 -5.94 2.73 13.28
CA LEU A 210 -5.78 2.33 14.68
C LEU A 210 -7.14 2.16 15.37
N TYR A 211 -8.06 3.09 15.15
CA TYR A 211 -9.41 3.01 15.70
C TYR A 211 -10.17 1.77 15.21
N VAL A 212 -10.01 1.39 13.94
CA VAL A 212 -10.65 0.18 13.38
C VAL A 212 -10.04 -1.11 13.94
N MET A 213 -8.76 -1.10 14.34
CA MET A 213 -8.09 -2.26 14.91
C MET A 213 -8.40 -2.49 16.40
N LEU A 214 -8.85 -1.47 17.13
CA LEU A 214 -9.17 -1.49 18.56
C LEU A 214 -10.64 -1.84 18.81
#